data_AF-A0A8B4VTL0-F1
#
_entry.id   AF-A0A8B4VTL0-F1
#
_cell.length_a   1.000
_cell.length_b   1.000
_cell.length_c   1.000
_cell.angle_alpha   90.00
_cell.angle_beta   90.00
_cell.angle_gamma   90.00
#
_symmetry.space_group_name_H-M   'P 1'
#
loop_
_entity.id
_entity.type
_entity.pdbx_description
1 polymer ?
#
loop_
_entity_poly.entity_id
_entity_poly.type
_entity_poly.pdbx_seq_one_letter_code
_entity_poly.pdbx_strand_id
1 'polypeptide(L)' 'MVIRKKKCRDCGNAITHNTVCCPYCSSVDPFGYYRNTDRIVTILLALIIVVLLTTVSVSVYILCSW' A
#
# COMPACT_ATOMS: atom_id res chain seq x y z
N MET A 1 -10.17 -31.62 4.03
CA MET A 1 -9.99 -30.17 3.85
C MET A 1 -8.77 -29.72 4.64
N VAL A 2 -7.66 -29.40 3.97
CA VAL A 2 -6.43 -28.90 4.64
C VAL A 2 -6.59 -27.41 4.87
N ILE A 3 -6.83 -27.01 6.12
CA ILE A 3 -6.93 -25.59 6.48
C ILE A 3 -5.51 -25.05 6.60
N ARG A 4 -5.01 -24.39 5.54
CA ARG A 4 -3.71 -23.70 5.59
C ARG A 4 -3.79 -22.56 6.59
N LYS A 5 -3.07 -22.70 7.71
CA LYS A 5 -2.89 -21.64 8.71
C LYS A 5 -1.79 -20.70 8.24
N LYS A 6 -2.01 -19.39 8.33
CA LYS A 6 -0.99 -18.35 8.14
C LYS A 6 -0.80 -17.60 9.45
N LYS A 7 0.39 -17.05 9.69
CA LYS A 7 0.63 -16.21 10.87
C LYS A 7 0.04 -14.81 10.66
N CYS A 8 -0.61 -14.29 11.70
CA CYS A 8 -1.03 -12.90 11.78
C CYS A 8 0.20 -12.00 11.86
N ARG A 9 0.19 -10.89 11.11
CA ARG A 9 1.31 -9.93 11.08
C ARG A 9 1.46 -9.16 12.39
N ASP A 10 0.36 -8.77 13.03
CA ASP A 10 0.42 -7.91 14.22
C ASP A 10 0.72 -8.66 15.52
N CYS A 11 0.14 -9.85 15.72
CA CYS A 11 0.30 -10.61 16.96
C CYS A 11 1.10 -11.92 16.82
N GLY A 12 1.49 -12.31 15.61
CA GLY A 12 2.27 -13.52 15.36
C GLY A 12 1.52 -14.85 15.51
N ASN A 13 0.27 -14.83 15.98
CA ASN A 13 -0.53 -16.04 16.15
C ASN A 13 -0.92 -16.70 14.83
N ALA A 14 -0.97 -18.03 14.82
CA ALA A 14 -1.42 -18.80 13.66
C ALA A 14 -2.95 -18.74 13.55
N ILE A 15 -3.43 -18.17 12.45
CA ILE A 15 -4.85 -17.97 12.12
C ILE A 15 -5.20 -18.68 10.82
N THR A 16 -6.47 -19.03 10.66
CA THR A 16 -6.96 -19.68 9.44
C THR A 16 -7.05 -18.63 8.32
N HIS A 17 -6.74 -19.04 7.08
CA HIS A 17 -6.68 -18.11 5.94
C HIS A 17 -8.01 -17.37 5.64
N ASN A 18 -9.14 -17.89 6.14
CA ASN A 18 -10.48 -17.34 5.89
C ASN A 18 -10.89 -16.23 6.87
N THR A 19 -10.09 -15.91 7.88
CA THR A 19 -10.44 -14.88 8.87
C THR A 19 -10.11 -13.50 8.32
N VAL A 20 -11.14 -12.66 8.15
CA VAL A 20 -11.01 -11.26 7.75
C VAL A 20 -10.38 -10.43 8.87
N CYS A 21 -10.72 -10.72 10.13
CA CYS A 21 -10.13 -10.09 11.31
C CYS A 21 -9.38 -11.12 12.16
N CYS A 22 -8.26 -10.72 12.76
CA CYS A 22 -7.56 -11.60 13.69
C CYS A 22 -8.37 -11.77 15.00
N PRO A 23 -8.73 -13.00 15.43
CA PRO A 23 -9.49 -13.22 16.66
C PRO A 23 -8.72 -12.91 17.95
N TYR A 24 -7.40 -12.72 17.88
CA TYR A 24 -6.56 -12.47 19.06
C TYR A 24 -6.28 -10.99 19.30
N CYS A 25 -6.04 -10.23 18.23
CA CYS A 25 -5.68 -8.80 18.33
C CYS A 25 -6.65 -7.88 17.61
N SER A 26 -7.74 -8.41 17.05
CA SER A 26 -8.75 -7.67 16.28
C SER A 26 -8.19 -6.87 15.11
N SER A 27 -7.00 -7.23 14.61
CA SER A 27 -6.44 -6.63 13.40
C SER A 27 -7.37 -6.85 12.22
N VAL A 28 -7.71 -5.77 11.52
CA VAL A 28 -8.66 -5.74 10.40
C VAL A 28 -8.00 -6.19 9.08
N ASP A 29 -6.66 -6.29 9.06
CA ASP A 29 -5.88 -6.82 7.95
C ASP A 29 -4.76 -7.76 8.43
N PRO A 30 -5.08 -8.94 9.00
CA PRO A 30 -4.08 -9.82 9.60
C PRO A 30 -2.92 -10.23 8.67
N PHE A 31 -3.13 -10.17 7.35
CA PHE A 31 -2.14 -10.52 6.33
C PHE A 31 -1.52 -9.31 5.61
N GLY A 32 -1.94 -8.07 5.88
CA GLY A 32 -1.29 -6.91 5.29
C GLY A 32 -1.60 -6.64 3.82
N TYR A 33 -2.58 -7.32 3.20
CA TYR A 33 -2.83 -7.21 1.76
C TYR A 33 -3.28 -5.79 1.38
N TYR A 34 -4.21 -5.22 2.14
CA TYR A 34 -4.72 -3.86 1.91
C TYR A 34 -3.63 -2.80 2.15
N ARG A 35 -2.87 -2.90 3.24
CA ARG A 35 -1.77 -1.98 3.55
C ARG A 35 -0.66 -1.99 2.51
N ASN A 36 -0.41 -3.12 1.84
CA ASN A 36 0.58 -3.17 0.76
C ASN A 36 0.07 -2.47 -0.51
N THR A 37 -1.21 -2.63 -0.83
CA THR A 37 -1.87 -1.90 -1.91
C THR A 37 -1.84 -0.39 -1.65
N ASP A 38 -2.17 0.07 -0.44
CA ASP A 38 -2.07 1.48 -0.04
C ASP A 38 -0.65 2.04 -0.23
N ARG A 39 0.38 1.29 0.18
CA ARG A 39 1.78 1.69 -0.02
C ARG A 39 2.13 1.84 -1.50
N ILE A 40 1.74 0.87 -2.33
CA ILE A 40 2.00 0.90 -3.78
C ILE A 40 1.26 2.06 -4.43
N VAL A 41 -0.02 2.25 -4.10
CA VAL A 41 -0.84 3.36 -4.60
C VAL A 41 -0.24 4.70 -4.19
N THR A 42 0.21 4.84 -2.94
CA THR A 42 0.85 6.07 -2.46
C THR A 42 2.14 6.38 -3.22
N ILE A 43 2.98 5.36 -3.47
CA ILE A 43 4.23 5.53 -4.24
C ILE A 43 3.92 5.94 -5.68
N LEU A 44 2.97 5.26 -6.33
CA LEU A 44 2.52 5.60 -7.69
C LEU A 44 2.03 7.04 -7.78
N LEU A 45 1.20 7.45 -6.82
CA LEU A 45 0.62 8.79 -6.79
C LEU A 45 1.69 9.86 -6.56
N ALA A 46 2.67 9.59 -5.68
CA ALA A 46 3.82 10.47 -5.48
C ALA A 46 4.67 10.61 -6.76
N LEU A 47 4.93 9.51 -7.48
CA LEU A 47 5.67 9.54 -8.74
C LEU A 47 4.95 10.39 -9.80
N ILE A 48 3.62 10.25 -9.93
CA ILE A 48 2.82 11.05 -10.86
C ILE A 48 2.93 12.54 -10.53
N ILE A 49 2.82 12.91 -9.25
CA ILE A 49 2.95 14.31 -8.81
C ILE A 49 4.34 14.86 -9.17
N VAL A 50 5.41 14.11 -8.92
CA VAL A 50 6.78 14.54 -9.24
C VAL A 50 6.95 14.76 -10.75
N VAL A 51 6.42 13.87 -11.59
CA VAL A 51 6.46 14.02 -13.05
C VAL A 51 5.66 15.25 -13.50
N LEU A 52 4.47 15.47 -12.94
CA LEU A 52 3.67 16.65 -13.24
C LEU A 52 4.40 17.95 -12.83
N LEU A 53 4.99 17.99 -11.63
CA LEU A 53 5.71 19.17 -11.16
C LEU A 53 6.94 19.48 -12.02
N THR A 54 7.71 18.45 -12.38
CA THR A 54 8.90 18.62 -13.22
C THR A 54 8.52 19.06 -14.63
N THR A 55 7.50 18.46 -15.25
CA THR A 55 7.01 18.87 -16.57
C THR A 55 6.49 20.30 -16.58
N VAL A 56 5.64 20.68 -15.62
CA VAL A 56 5.15 22.06 -15.49
C VAL A 56 6.30 23.03 -15.30
N SER A 57 7.25 22.70 -14.42
CA SER A 57 8.43 23.55 -14.18
C SER A 57 9.22 23.75 -15.48
N VAL A 58 9.56 22.67 -16.18
CA VAL A 58 10.30 22.72 -17.46
C VAL A 58 9.54 23.52 -18.51
N SER A 59 8.22 23.33 -18.64
CA SER A 59 7.39 24.10 -19.56
C SER A 59 7.42 25.60 -19.25
N VAL A 60 7.31 25.98 -17.97
CA VAL A 60 7.42 27.38 -17.54
C VAL A 60 8.81 27.94 -17.82
N TYR A 61 9.88 27.17 -17.52
CA TYR A 61 11.25 27.59 -17.83
C TYR A 61 11.44 27.85 -19.33
N ILE A 62 10.92 26.98 -20.20
CA ILE A 62 11.02 27.15 -21.66
C ILE A 62 10.21 28.37 -22.12
N LEU A 63 8.98 28.52 -21.65
CA LEU A 63 8.09 29.64 -22.03
C LEU A 63 8.58 31.00 -21.52
N CYS A 64 9.21 31.07 -20.35
CA CYS A 64 9.76 32.30 -19.80
C CYS A 64 11.21 32.59 -20.26
N SER A 65 11.89 31.64 -20.90
CA SER A 65 13.24 31.84 -21.47
C SER A 65 13.22 32.17 -22.97
N TRP A 66 12.03 32.37 -23.54
CA TRP A 66 11.77 32.89 -24.88
C TRP A 66 11.19 34.31 -24.77
#